data_AF-A0A519LFL6-F1
#
_entry.id   AF-A0A519LFL6-F1
#
_cell.length_a   1.000
_cell.length_b   1.000
_cell.length_c   1.000
_cell.angle_alpha   90.00
_cell.angle_beta   90.00
_cell.angle_gamma   90.00
#
_symmetry.space_group_name_H-M   'P 1'
#
loop_
_entity.id
_entity.type
_entity.pdbx_description
1 polymer ?
#
loop_
_entity_poly.entity_id
_entity_poly.type
_entity_poly.pdbx_seq_one_letter_code
_entity_poly.pdbx_strand_id
1 'polypeptide(L)'
;VTLDFRMSTTCLYSDIVLPTATWYEKNDLNTSDMHPFIHPLSTAVDPAWQAKSDWEIYKGFAKAVSEVSVGHLGVEKDVVLTPIMHDTPGEMAQPYGVRDWKKGECELIPGKTAPQVTVVERDYPNLYKRFTALGPLMDKAGNGGKGIGWNTQTEVGQLGDLNGRVKEEGVTQGMPRIVTDIDAAEVVMMLAPETNGHVACKAWEALGKQTGRDHVHLALHREDEKIRFRDIQAQPRKIISSPTWSGLESEKVSYNAGYTNVHEYIPWRTLTGRQQFYQDHPWMRDFGEGFVSYRPPVHLKTLHEVEGKKPNGNKEIALNFITPHQKWGIHSTYSDNLMMLTLNRGG
;
A
#
# COMPACT_ATOMS: atom_id res chain seq x y z
N VAL A 1 10.01 -14.46 -12.90
CA VAL A 1 9.73 -15.28 -11.69
C VAL A 1 8.33 -14.96 -11.23
N THR A 2 7.47 -15.97 -11.04
CA THR A 2 6.09 -15.80 -10.55
C THR A 2 5.85 -16.72 -9.35
N LEU A 3 5.19 -16.21 -8.32
CA LEU A 3 4.77 -16.97 -7.13
C LEU A 3 3.26 -17.14 -7.23
N ASP A 4 2.78 -18.38 -7.26
CA ASP A 4 1.35 -18.67 -7.36
C ASP A 4 1.05 -20.07 -6.81
N PHE A 5 -0.16 -20.27 -6.29
CA PHE A 5 -0.63 -21.57 -5.78
C PHE A 5 -1.35 -22.37 -6.87
N ARG A 6 -1.57 -21.76 -8.05
CA ARG A 6 -2.07 -22.41 -9.26
C ARG A 6 -1.21 -22.04 -10.48
N MET A 7 -1.27 -22.85 -11.52
CA MET A 7 -0.60 -22.56 -12.79
C MET A 7 -1.40 -21.52 -13.60
N SER A 8 -1.37 -20.26 -13.16
CA SER A 8 -2.01 -19.16 -13.88
C SER A 8 -1.37 -18.94 -15.26
N THR A 9 -2.05 -18.18 -16.15
CA THR A 9 -1.47 -17.83 -17.45
C THR A 9 -0.12 -17.12 -17.29
N THR A 10 0.05 -16.29 -16.25
CA THR A 10 1.35 -15.67 -15.95
C THR A 10 2.42 -16.71 -15.64
N CYS A 11 2.10 -17.72 -14.81
CA CYS A 11 3.02 -18.81 -14.52
C CYS A 11 3.42 -19.59 -15.78
N LEU A 12 2.48 -19.85 -16.69
CA LEU A 12 2.75 -20.58 -17.94
C LEU A 12 3.79 -19.88 -18.82
N TYR A 13 3.86 -18.55 -18.76
CA TYR A 13 4.82 -17.73 -19.51
C TYR A 13 6.02 -17.26 -18.67
N SER A 14 6.19 -17.79 -17.45
CA SER A 14 7.29 -17.43 -16.57
C SER A 14 8.46 -18.39 -16.70
N ASP A 15 9.69 -17.88 -16.61
CA ASP A 15 10.89 -18.74 -16.61
C ASP A 15 11.01 -19.60 -15.34
N ILE A 16 10.55 -19.06 -14.20
CA ILE A 16 10.56 -19.71 -12.90
C ILE A 16 9.22 -19.47 -12.22
N VAL A 17 8.61 -20.57 -11.77
CA VAL A 17 7.38 -20.58 -10.97
C VAL A 17 7.73 -21.14 -9.59
N LEU A 18 7.36 -20.42 -8.53
CA LEU A 18 7.54 -20.87 -7.15
C LEU A 18 6.18 -21.15 -6.51
N PRO A 19 6.00 -22.32 -5.86
CA PRO A 19 4.73 -22.65 -5.22
C PRO A 19 4.54 -21.79 -3.97
N THR A 20 3.55 -20.90 -3.98
CA THR A 20 3.17 -20.15 -2.78
C THR A 20 2.07 -20.89 -2.01
N ALA A 21 2.03 -20.68 -0.70
CA ALA A 21 0.97 -21.22 0.16
C ALA A 21 -0.39 -20.60 -0.19
N THR A 22 -1.45 -21.40 -0.14
CA THR A 22 -2.82 -20.87 -0.27
C THR A 22 -3.17 -19.98 0.93
N TRP A 23 -4.30 -19.27 0.86
CA TRP A 23 -4.77 -18.42 1.96
C TRP A 23 -5.11 -19.20 3.25
N TYR A 24 -5.27 -20.51 3.18
CA TYR A 24 -5.57 -21.37 4.34
C TYR A 24 -4.32 -22.03 4.95
N GLU A 25 -3.13 -21.73 4.43
CA GLU A 25 -1.87 -22.36 4.80
C GLU A 25 -0.84 -21.33 5.30
N LYS A 26 -1.24 -20.06 5.47
CA LYS A 26 -0.37 -18.97 5.92
C LYS A 26 -1.08 -18.02 6.87
N ASN A 27 -0.31 -17.27 7.67
CA ASN A 27 -0.85 -16.20 8.48
C ASN A 27 -0.68 -14.86 7.75
N ASP A 28 -1.71 -14.02 7.80
CA ASP A 28 -1.69 -12.67 7.23
C ASP A 28 -2.84 -11.84 7.82
N LEU A 29 -2.94 -10.57 7.44
CA LEU A 29 -4.03 -9.66 7.80
C LEU A 29 -4.89 -9.32 6.57
N ASN A 30 -6.19 -9.10 6.79
CA ASN A 30 -7.11 -8.61 5.77
C ASN A 30 -8.03 -7.51 6.34
N THR A 31 -8.27 -6.49 5.51
CA THR A 31 -9.18 -5.36 5.73
C THR A 31 -9.83 -4.96 4.41
N SER A 32 -10.94 -4.23 4.44
CA SER A 32 -11.62 -3.74 3.24
C SER A 32 -12.37 -2.44 3.52
N ASP A 33 -12.56 -1.58 2.52
CA ASP A 33 -13.42 -0.40 2.58
C ASP A 33 -14.88 -0.71 2.97
N MET A 34 -15.32 -1.96 2.76
CA MET A 34 -16.72 -2.37 2.92
C MET A 34 -17.17 -2.45 4.39
N HIS A 35 -16.25 -2.62 5.32
CA HIS A 35 -16.54 -2.77 6.75
C HIS A 35 -15.32 -2.43 7.63
N PRO A 36 -15.51 -2.10 8.91
CA PRO A 36 -14.41 -1.60 9.74
C PRO A 36 -13.63 -2.69 10.49
N PHE A 37 -13.74 -3.95 10.08
CA PHE A 37 -13.08 -5.07 10.74
C PHE A 37 -11.71 -5.39 10.13
N ILE A 38 -10.73 -5.61 11.00
CA ILE A 38 -9.50 -6.34 10.70
C ILE A 38 -9.65 -7.80 11.15
N HIS A 39 -9.27 -8.73 10.28
CA HIS A 39 -9.29 -10.16 10.56
C HIS A 39 -8.12 -10.87 9.86
N PRO A 40 -7.72 -12.06 10.34
CA PRO A 40 -6.54 -12.72 9.80
C PRO A 40 -6.87 -13.69 8.66
N LEU A 41 -5.84 -14.03 7.88
CA LEU A 41 -5.67 -15.36 7.31
C LEU A 41 -4.94 -16.22 8.35
N SER A 42 -5.16 -17.54 8.36
CA SER A 42 -4.51 -18.41 9.34
C SER A 42 -4.16 -19.76 8.73
N THR A 43 -3.01 -20.28 9.15
CA THR A 43 -2.55 -21.61 8.78
C THR A 43 -3.45 -22.67 9.43
N ALA A 44 -4.38 -23.23 8.67
CA ALA A 44 -5.20 -24.37 9.10
C ALA A 44 -4.38 -25.66 9.11
N VAL A 45 -3.48 -25.80 8.14
CA VAL A 45 -2.47 -26.86 8.01
C VAL A 45 -1.20 -26.26 7.40
N ASP A 46 -0.05 -26.88 7.65
CA ASP A 46 1.20 -26.47 7.01
C ASP A 46 1.06 -26.50 5.48
N PRO A 47 1.71 -25.56 4.74
CA PRO A 47 1.65 -25.52 3.29
C PRO A 47 1.95 -26.87 2.64
N ALA A 48 1.05 -27.33 1.77
CA ALA A 48 1.20 -28.63 1.13
C ALA A 48 2.45 -28.71 0.25
N TRP A 49 3.04 -29.91 0.19
CA TRP A 49 4.25 -30.22 -0.57
C TRP A 49 5.45 -29.33 -0.21
N GLN A 50 5.92 -28.52 -1.15
CA GLN A 50 7.06 -27.62 -1.00
C GLN A 50 6.63 -26.15 -1.07
N ALA A 51 5.32 -25.88 -0.98
CA ALA A 51 4.81 -24.52 -0.95
C ALA A 51 5.34 -23.78 0.29
N LYS A 52 5.47 -22.47 0.17
CA LYS A 52 5.86 -21.58 1.27
C LYS A 52 5.02 -20.31 1.19
N SER A 53 4.76 -19.66 2.31
CA SER A 53 4.12 -18.33 2.26
C SER A 53 5.01 -17.34 1.51
N ASP A 54 4.42 -16.30 0.92
CA ASP A 54 5.17 -15.26 0.21
C ASP A 54 6.25 -14.64 1.11
N TRP A 55 5.93 -14.46 2.41
CA TRP A 55 6.88 -14.01 3.43
C TRP A 55 8.10 -14.92 3.52
N GLU A 56 7.92 -16.23 3.64
CA GLU A 56 9.02 -17.19 3.71
C GLU A 56 9.82 -17.27 2.40
N ILE A 57 9.17 -17.12 1.24
CA ILE A 57 9.85 -17.10 -0.07
C ILE A 57 10.75 -15.86 -0.18
N TYR A 58 10.23 -14.67 0.10
CA TYR A 58 11.03 -13.43 0.04
C TYR A 58 12.09 -13.36 1.13
N LYS A 59 11.82 -13.86 2.33
CA LYS A 59 12.85 -14.04 3.37
C LYS A 59 13.97 -14.97 2.89
N GLY A 60 13.62 -16.05 2.18
CA GLY A 60 14.57 -16.94 1.51
C GLY A 60 15.41 -16.24 0.45
N PHE A 61 14.79 -15.40 -0.40
CA PHE A 61 15.53 -14.57 -1.37
C PHE A 61 16.46 -13.57 -0.69
N ALA A 62 16.00 -12.87 0.35
CA ALA A 62 16.84 -11.94 1.10
C ALA A 62 18.08 -12.63 1.66
N LYS A 63 17.93 -13.86 2.17
CA LYS A 63 19.04 -14.71 2.61
C LYS A 63 20.00 -15.05 1.48
N ALA A 64 19.49 -15.62 0.39
CA ALA A 64 20.31 -16.03 -0.74
C ALA A 64 21.06 -14.83 -1.36
N VAL A 65 20.39 -13.69 -1.55
CA VAL A 65 21.01 -12.46 -2.08
C VAL A 65 22.11 -11.96 -1.14
N SER A 66 21.88 -11.99 0.18
CA SER A 66 22.92 -11.61 1.15
C SER A 66 24.18 -12.45 0.98
N GLU A 67 24.01 -13.78 0.84
CA GLU A 67 25.11 -14.72 0.66
C GLU A 67 25.83 -14.51 -0.68
N VAL A 68 25.10 -14.41 -1.79
CA VAL A 68 25.72 -14.28 -3.13
C VAL A 68 26.24 -12.88 -3.45
N SER A 69 25.83 -11.86 -2.69
CA SER A 69 26.30 -10.49 -2.89
C SER A 69 27.77 -10.30 -2.48
N VAL A 70 28.30 -11.14 -1.59
CA VAL A 70 29.65 -10.98 -1.05
C VAL A 70 30.70 -11.08 -2.16
N GLY A 71 31.54 -10.05 -2.28
CA GLY A 71 32.53 -9.92 -3.35
C GLY A 71 32.01 -9.24 -4.62
N HIS A 72 30.71 -8.94 -4.70
CA HIS A 72 30.08 -8.27 -5.84
C HIS A 72 29.38 -6.95 -5.45
N LEU A 73 28.62 -6.94 -4.34
CA LEU A 73 27.91 -5.79 -3.79
C LEU A 73 28.15 -5.71 -2.28
N GLY A 74 28.62 -4.56 -1.79
CA GLY A 74 28.90 -4.29 -0.39
C GLY A 74 27.89 -3.31 0.21
N VAL A 75 28.41 -2.25 0.84
CA VAL A 75 27.61 -1.11 1.29
C VAL A 75 27.66 -0.04 0.20
N GLU A 76 26.60 0.01 -0.59
CA GLU A 76 26.53 0.82 -1.81
C GLU A 76 25.76 2.12 -1.57
N LYS A 77 26.11 3.15 -2.35
CA LYS A 77 25.39 4.42 -2.40
C LYS A 77 24.54 4.47 -3.67
N ASP A 78 23.23 4.38 -3.50
CA ASP A 78 22.28 4.42 -4.60
C ASP A 78 21.68 5.82 -4.75
N VAL A 79 21.59 6.33 -5.99
CA VAL A 79 20.98 7.63 -6.29
C VAL A 79 19.54 7.40 -6.71
N VAL A 80 18.61 7.75 -5.82
CA VAL A 80 17.18 7.55 -6.02
C VAL A 80 16.51 8.87 -6.38
N LEU A 81 15.73 8.83 -7.48
CA LEU A 81 14.88 9.93 -7.89
C LEU A 81 13.46 9.70 -7.36
N THR A 82 13.00 10.58 -6.49
CA THR A 82 11.64 10.53 -5.94
C THR A 82 10.81 11.66 -6.53
N PRO A 83 9.61 11.41 -7.10
CA PRO A 83 8.75 12.48 -7.59
C PRO A 83 8.34 13.40 -6.45
N ILE A 84 7.86 14.59 -6.80
CA ILE A 84 7.26 15.50 -5.82
C ILE A 84 6.01 14.81 -5.24
N MET A 85 5.97 14.67 -3.93
CA MET A 85 4.93 13.91 -3.23
C MET A 85 3.83 14.84 -2.71
N HIS A 86 2.57 14.45 -2.94
CA HIS A 86 1.44 14.99 -2.19
C HIS A 86 1.57 14.67 -0.69
N ASP A 87 0.89 15.45 0.15
CA ASP A 87 0.91 15.34 1.61
C ASP A 87 2.35 15.54 2.17
N THR A 88 3.16 16.34 1.46
CA THR A 88 4.49 16.81 1.90
C THR A 88 4.65 18.29 1.55
N PRO A 89 5.56 19.03 2.21
CA PRO A 89 5.81 20.43 1.85
C PRO A 89 6.20 20.64 0.38
N GLY A 90 6.75 19.60 -0.27
CA GLY A 90 7.15 19.65 -1.69
C GLY A 90 5.97 19.82 -2.66
N GLU A 91 4.73 19.51 -2.26
CA GLU A 91 3.56 19.62 -3.12
C GLU A 91 3.30 21.04 -3.65
N MET A 92 3.82 22.05 -2.94
CA MET A 92 3.77 23.47 -3.33
C MET A 92 4.88 23.83 -4.33
N ALA A 93 4.97 23.07 -5.42
CA ALA A 93 6.09 23.10 -6.36
C ALA A 93 6.04 24.26 -7.38
N GLN A 94 5.01 24.27 -8.24
CA GLN A 94 4.85 25.22 -9.35
C GLN A 94 3.45 25.87 -9.32
N PRO A 95 3.27 26.99 -8.59
CA PRO A 95 1.94 27.52 -8.30
C PRO A 95 1.25 28.29 -9.45
N TYR A 96 2.00 28.81 -10.43
CA TYR A 96 1.48 29.76 -11.42
C TYR A 96 1.62 29.30 -12.88
N GLY A 97 2.01 28.06 -13.12
CA GLY A 97 2.27 27.57 -14.47
C GLY A 97 3.09 26.28 -14.48
N VAL A 98 3.31 25.74 -15.68
CA VAL A 98 4.22 24.62 -15.90
C VAL A 98 5.46 25.16 -16.59
N ARG A 99 6.63 24.93 -16.01
CA ARG A 99 7.93 25.26 -16.60
C ARG A 99 8.77 24.01 -16.75
N ASP A 100 9.33 23.82 -17.94
CA ASP A 100 10.21 22.71 -18.31
C ASP A 100 11.67 23.17 -18.28
N TRP A 101 12.44 22.69 -17.31
CA TRP A 101 13.86 23.01 -17.16
C TRP A 101 14.67 22.55 -18.38
N LYS A 102 14.26 21.47 -19.06
CA LYS A 102 14.96 20.94 -20.25
C LYS A 102 14.80 21.84 -21.46
N LYS A 103 13.77 22.70 -21.48
CA LYS A 103 13.56 23.75 -22.49
C LYS A 103 14.18 25.10 -22.09
N GLY A 104 14.81 25.19 -20.93
CA GLY A 104 15.37 26.44 -20.41
C GLY A 104 14.34 27.41 -19.84
N GLU A 105 13.12 26.94 -19.55
CA GLU A 105 12.03 27.77 -19.00
C GLU A 105 12.20 28.02 -17.48
N CYS A 106 12.98 27.18 -16.80
CA CYS A 106 13.35 27.30 -15.39
C CYS A 106 14.67 26.56 -15.09
N GLU A 107 15.23 26.77 -13.91
CA GLU A 107 16.36 25.98 -13.41
C GLU A 107 15.91 24.57 -12.99
N LEU A 108 16.83 23.60 -13.04
CA LEU A 108 16.64 22.26 -12.49
C LEU A 108 16.84 22.32 -10.97
N ILE A 109 15.74 22.27 -10.21
CA ILE A 109 15.71 22.31 -8.75
C ILE A 109 15.07 21.01 -8.25
N PRO A 110 15.86 20.07 -7.69
CA PRO A 110 15.33 18.84 -7.11
C PRO A 110 14.26 19.10 -6.06
N GLY A 111 13.14 18.37 -6.14
CA GLY A 111 12.00 18.52 -5.24
C GLY A 111 11.09 19.71 -5.55
N LYS A 112 11.32 20.45 -6.64
CA LYS A 112 10.48 21.60 -7.04
C LYS A 112 10.20 21.68 -8.54
N THR A 113 11.23 21.72 -9.39
CA THR A 113 11.09 21.71 -10.86
C THR A 113 11.59 20.41 -11.48
N ALA A 114 12.14 19.51 -10.66
CA ALA A 114 12.57 18.16 -11.00
C ALA A 114 12.28 17.20 -9.81
N PRO A 115 12.37 15.88 -10.00
CA PRO A 115 12.32 14.92 -8.89
C PRO A 115 13.37 15.25 -7.81
N GLN A 116 13.06 14.93 -6.55
CA GLN A 116 14.04 14.93 -5.46
C GLN A 116 15.15 13.92 -5.80
N VAL A 117 16.41 14.31 -5.57
CA VAL A 117 17.57 13.44 -5.72
C VAL A 117 18.09 13.09 -4.32
N THR A 118 18.06 11.82 -3.96
CA THR A 118 18.47 11.35 -2.63
C THR A 118 19.49 10.23 -2.78
N VAL A 119 20.53 10.25 -1.94
CA VAL A 119 21.46 9.13 -1.81
C VAL A 119 20.95 8.18 -0.72
N VAL A 120 20.70 6.92 -1.07
CA VAL A 120 20.27 5.86 -0.16
C VAL A 120 21.41 4.87 0.01
N GLU A 121 21.80 4.59 1.25
CA GLU A 121 22.80 3.56 1.56
C GLU A 121 22.15 2.18 1.62
N ARG A 122 22.69 1.22 0.86
CA ARG A 122 22.21 -0.17 0.77
C ARG A 122 23.30 -1.13 1.17
N ASP A 123 23.07 -1.88 2.25
CA ASP A 123 24.00 -2.86 2.80
C ASP A 123 23.57 -4.26 2.37
N TYR A 124 24.01 -4.66 1.17
CA TYR A 124 23.59 -5.90 0.53
C TYR A 124 23.97 -7.17 1.31
N PRO A 125 25.18 -7.28 1.89
CA PRO A 125 25.55 -8.46 2.70
C PRO A 125 24.68 -8.65 3.95
N ASN A 126 24.03 -7.59 4.44
CA ASN A 126 23.13 -7.66 5.60
C ASN A 126 21.65 -7.53 5.22
N LEU A 127 21.28 -7.70 3.94
CA LEU A 127 19.88 -7.60 3.49
C LEU A 127 18.95 -8.51 4.31
N TYR A 128 19.34 -9.76 4.54
CA TYR A 128 18.56 -10.70 5.34
C TYR A 128 18.40 -10.24 6.79
N LYS A 129 19.50 -9.83 7.43
CA LYS A 129 19.47 -9.33 8.81
C LYS A 129 18.53 -8.13 8.96
N ARG A 130 18.50 -7.25 7.95
CA ARG A 130 17.60 -6.09 7.89
C ARG A 130 16.16 -6.45 7.54
N PHE A 131 15.94 -7.45 6.68
CA PHE A 131 14.59 -7.95 6.36
C PHE A 131 13.91 -8.54 7.59
N THR A 132 14.67 -9.22 8.47
CA THR A 132 14.12 -9.92 9.64
C THR A 132 14.11 -9.11 10.93
N ALA A 133 14.20 -7.78 10.87
CA ALA A 133 14.22 -6.91 12.04
C ALA A 133 13.61 -5.53 11.72
N LEU A 134 12.97 -4.91 12.72
CA LEU A 134 12.46 -3.55 12.56
C LEU A 134 13.63 -2.55 12.57
N GLY A 135 13.83 -1.86 11.45
CA GLY A 135 14.93 -0.92 11.29
C GLY A 135 14.89 0.26 12.26
N PRO A 136 16.05 0.91 12.52
CA PRO A 136 16.20 1.91 13.59
C PRO A 136 15.56 3.27 13.27
N LEU A 137 15.06 3.47 12.04
CA LEU A 137 14.44 4.74 11.65
C LEU A 137 13.11 4.97 12.36
N MET A 138 12.39 3.91 12.76
CA MET A 138 11.17 4.07 13.55
C MET A 138 11.44 4.71 14.91
N ASP A 139 12.61 4.43 15.51
CA ASP A 139 13.04 5.07 16.76
C ASP A 139 13.63 6.47 16.55
N LYS A 140 14.41 6.66 15.48
CA LYS A 140 15.17 7.90 15.23
C LYS A 140 14.35 8.99 14.54
N ALA A 141 13.62 8.63 13.49
CA ALA A 141 12.84 9.54 12.66
C ALA A 141 11.35 9.54 13.03
N GLY A 142 10.86 8.47 13.66
CA GLY A 142 9.44 8.30 14.01
C GLY A 142 8.65 7.60 12.92
N ASN A 143 7.32 7.75 12.98
CA ASN A 143 6.38 7.23 11.98
C ASN A 143 5.48 8.38 11.47
N GLY A 144 4.80 8.17 10.34
CA GLY A 144 3.89 9.17 9.81
C GLY A 144 3.28 8.79 8.48
N GLY A 145 2.40 9.67 8.01
CA GLY A 145 1.68 9.55 6.75
C GLY A 145 0.67 10.69 6.61
N LYS A 146 0.21 10.94 5.38
CA LYS A 146 -0.84 11.95 5.11
C LYS A 146 -0.54 13.33 5.75
N GLY A 147 0.71 13.80 5.61
CA GLY A 147 1.13 15.13 6.02
C GLY A 147 1.50 15.27 7.49
N ILE A 148 1.36 14.23 8.32
CA ILE A 148 1.66 14.27 9.76
C ILE A 148 2.71 13.23 10.14
N GLY A 149 3.44 13.51 11.23
CA GLY A 149 4.43 12.62 11.81
C GLY A 149 4.37 12.61 13.33
N TRP A 150 4.72 11.48 13.94
CA TRP A 150 4.68 11.27 15.38
C TRP A 150 5.81 10.36 15.86
N ASN A 151 6.12 10.44 17.16
CA ASN A 151 7.04 9.52 17.81
C ASN A 151 6.39 8.15 17.99
N THR A 152 7.14 7.08 17.75
CA THR A 152 6.67 5.69 17.92
C THR A 152 7.59 4.83 18.79
N GLN A 153 8.49 5.44 19.57
CA GLN A 153 9.50 4.71 20.34
C GLN A 153 8.89 3.77 21.38
N THR A 154 7.79 4.19 22.02
CA THR A 154 7.04 3.33 22.95
C THR A 154 6.58 2.04 22.27
N GLU A 155 6.03 2.15 21.05
CA GLU A 155 5.53 1.00 20.30
C GLU A 155 6.67 0.12 19.78
N VAL A 156 7.79 0.71 19.37
CA VAL A 156 8.99 -0.07 18.99
C VAL A 156 9.53 -0.85 20.21
N GLY A 157 9.53 -0.23 21.39
CA GLY A 157 9.83 -0.89 22.66
C GLY A 157 8.91 -2.09 22.91
N GLN A 158 7.60 -1.86 22.91
CA GLN A 158 6.56 -2.87 23.13
C GLN A 158 6.61 -4.00 22.09
N LEU A 159 6.88 -3.68 20.83
CA LEU A 159 7.06 -4.67 19.77
C LEU A 159 8.29 -5.55 20.03
N GLY A 160 9.40 -4.96 20.49
CA GLY A 160 10.58 -5.71 20.88
C GLY A 160 10.34 -6.63 22.09
N ASP A 161 9.40 -6.28 22.96
CA ASP A 161 9.00 -7.13 24.09
C ASP A 161 8.04 -8.24 23.63
N LEU A 162 7.21 -7.98 22.61
CA LEU A 162 6.26 -8.93 22.01
C LEU A 162 6.94 -9.96 21.08
N ASN A 163 7.68 -9.50 20.08
CA ASN A 163 8.34 -10.35 19.08
C ASN A 163 9.71 -10.86 19.57
N GLY A 164 10.20 -10.29 20.68
CA GLY A 164 11.59 -10.43 21.10
C GLY A 164 12.55 -9.56 20.29
N ARG A 165 13.81 -9.53 20.73
CA ARG A 165 14.88 -8.75 20.11
C ARG A 165 15.91 -9.66 19.46
N VAL A 166 16.54 -9.18 18.38
CA VAL A 166 17.66 -9.87 17.72
C VAL A 166 18.81 -9.97 18.72
N LYS A 167 19.28 -11.20 18.98
CA LYS A 167 20.36 -11.48 19.95
C LYS A 167 21.71 -11.62 19.28
N GLU A 168 21.71 -12.06 18.03
CA GLU A 168 22.89 -12.26 17.22
C GLU A 168 23.64 -10.93 16.99
N GLU A 169 24.96 -10.99 17.02
CA GLU A 169 25.80 -9.83 16.75
C GLU A 169 25.65 -9.36 15.29
N GLY A 170 25.68 -8.04 15.11
CA GLY A 170 25.66 -7.39 13.81
C GLY A 170 24.77 -6.16 13.75
N VAL A 171 24.49 -5.71 12.53
CA VAL A 171 23.84 -4.41 12.25
C VAL A 171 22.41 -4.27 12.79
N THR A 172 21.75 -5.37 13.15
CA THR A 172 20.39 -5.39 13.69
C THR A 172 20.28 -5.85 15.14
N GLN A 173 21.40 -6.04 15.84
CA GLN A 173 21.41 -6.48 17.24
C GLN A 173 20.57 -5.55 18.13
N GLY A 174 19.70 -6.12 18.97
CA GLY A 174 18.82 -5.39 19.87
C GLY A 174 17.53 -4.85 19.24
N MET A 175 17.39 -4.88 17.90
CA MET A 175 16.17 -4.45 17.21
C MET A 175 15.03 -5.48 17.40
N PRO A 176 13.75 -5.05 17.36
CA PRO A 176 12.62 -5.97 17.35
C PRO A 176 12.70 -6.95 16.19
N ARG A 177 12.39 -8.22 16.45
CA ARG A 177 12.43 -9.29 15.44
C ARG A 177 11.21 -9.23 14.52
N ILE A 178 11.43 -9.57 13.25
CA ILE A 178 10.39 -9.79 12.24
C ILE A 178 10.74 -11.08 11.49
N VAL A 179 10.62 -12.23 12.14
CA VAL A 179 11.08 -13.50 11.53
C VAL A 179 9.92 -14.25 10.88
N THR A 180 8.79 -14.29 11.55
CA THR A 180 7.57 -14.95 11.09
C THR A 180 6.60 -13.98 10.43
N ASP A 181 5.63 -14.51 9.70
CA ASP A 181 4.52 -13.73 9.16
C ASP A 181 3.67 -13.10 10.28
N ILE A 182 3.51 -13.78 11.42
CA ILE A 182 2.87 -13.22 12.63
C ILE A 182 3.66 -12.05 13.20
N ASP A 183 5.00 -12.14 13.29
CA ASP A 183 5.82 -11.02 13.76
C ASP A 183 5.60 -9.78 12.89
N ALA A 184 5.50 -9.95 11.57
CA ALA A 184 5.23 -8.89 10.61
C ALA A 184 3.81 -8.33 10.76
N ALA A 185 2.80 -9.18 10.98
CA ALA A 185 1.43 -8.75 11.27
C ALA A 185 1.37 -7.89 12.56
N GLU A 186 2.10 -8.30 13.61
CA GLU A 186 2.18 -7.53 14.86
C GLU A 186 2.93 -6.20 14.68
N VAL A 187 3.92 -6.12 13.77
CA VAL A 187 4.55 -4.83 13.40
C VAL A 187 3.49 -3.88 12.85
N VAL A 188 2.67 -4.34 11.90
CA VAL A 188 1.59 -3.53 11.30
C VAL A 188 0.60 -3.08 12.37
N MET A 189 0.10 -4.01 13.20
CA MET A 189 -0.91 -3.69 14.20
C MET A 189 -0.38 -2.84 15.37
N MET A 190 0.89 -2.99 15.74
CA MET A 190 1.49 -2.22 16.83
C MET A 190 1.72 -0.76 16.43
N LEU A 191 2.14 -0.52 15.19
CA LEU A 191 2.58 0.80 14.72
C LEU A 191 1.48 1.64 14.06
N ALA A 192 0.34 1.04 13.71
CA ALA A 192 -0.75 1.73 13.04
C ALA A 192 -1.74 2.37 14.05
N PRO A 193 -2.20 3.61 13.81
CA PRO A 193 -3.22 4.26 14.64
C PRO A 193 -4.58 3.55 14.59
N GLU A 194 -4.89 2.81 13.53
CA GLU A 194 -6.17 2.09 13.38
C GLU A 194 -6.28 0.88 14.33
N THR A 195 -5.16 0.41 14.89
CA THR A 195 -5.09 -0.83 15.69
C THR A 195 -4.45 -0.63 17.06
N ASN A 196 -3.88 0.55 17.33
CA ASN A 196 -3.29 0.91 18.60
C ASN A 196 -3.74 2.32 19.02
N GLY A 197 -4.57 2.38 20.06
CA GLY A 197 -5.19 3.62 20.54
C GLY A 197 -4.19 4.68 21.01
N HIS A 198 -3.03 4.26 21.52
CA HIS A 198 -1.97 5.19 21.91
C HIS A 198 -1.35 5.86 20.67
N VAL A 199 -1.19 5.13 19.57
CA VAL A 199 -0.76 5.69 18.28
C VAL A 199 -1.86 6.58 17.70
N ALA A 200 -3.13 6.17 17.80
CA ALA A 200 -4.27 6.95 17.34
C ALA A 200 -4.30 8.35 17.99
N CYS A 201 -4.14 8.41 19.31
CA CYS A 201 -4.13 9.68 20.05
C CYS A 201 -2.96 10.57 19.61
N LYS A 202 -1.74 10.02 19.49
CA LYS A 202 -0.57 10.77 18.99
C LYS A 202 -0.75 11.27 17.56
N ALA A 203 -1.35 10.48 16.68
CA ALA A 203 -1.61 10.86 15.31
C ALA A 203 -2.65 11.99 15.22
N TRP A 204 -3.74 11.92 16.00
CA TRP A 204 -4.72 13.01 16.08
C TRP A 204 -4.13 14.29 16.70
N GLU A 205 -3.26 14.16 17.71
CA GLU A 205 -2.54 15.30 18.28
C GLU A 205 -1.64 15.96 17.23
N ALA A 206 -0.93 15.18 16.42
CA ALA A 206 -0.10 15.69 15.33
C ALA A 206 -0.92 16.45 14.28
N LEU A 207 -2.11 15.96 13.92
CA LEU A 207 -3.01 16.68 13.02
C LEU A 207 -3.57 17.96 13.67
N GLY A 208 -3.91 17.91 14.96
CA GLY A 208 -4.43 19.06 15.71
C GLY A 208 -3.48 20.25 15.73
N LYS A 209 -2.15 20.00 15.67
CA LYS A 209 -1.13 21.05 15.52
C LYS A 209 -1.24 21.81 14.20
N GLN A 210 -1.64 21.14 13.12
CA GLN A 210 -1.79 21.76 11.80
C GLN A 210 -3.12 22.49 11.65
N THR A 211 -4.20 21.91 12.19
CA THR A 211 -5.55 22.48 12.08
C THR A 211 -5.82 23.56 13.13
N GLY A 212 -5.07 23.58 14.23
CA GLY A 212 -5.31 24.44 15.38
C GLY A 212 -6.55 24.02 16.19
N ARG A 213 -7.00 22.78 16.03
CA ARG A 213 -8.21 22.21 16.68
C ARG A 213 -7.85 20.92 17.39
N ASP A 214 -8.47 20.67 18.54
CA ASP A 214 -8.34 19.36 19.18
C ASP A 214 -9.12 18.31 18.38
N HIS A 215 -8.46 17.18 18.15
CA HIS A 215 -9.04 16.00 17.49
C HIS A 215 -8.79 14.72 18.29
N VAL A 216 -8.08 14.80 19.43
CA VAL A 216 -7.72 13.61 20.23
C VAL A 216 -8.95 12.94 20.82
N HIS A 217 -10.03 13.70 21.06
CA HIS A 217 -11.33 13.16 21.50
C HIS A 217 -11.89 12.04 20.61
N LEU A 218 -11.50 12.00 19.33
CA LEU A 218 -11.92 10.98 18.37
C LEU A 218 -11.37 9.57 18.69
N ALA A 219 -10.25 9.48 19.42
CA ALA A 219 -9.61 8.22 19.78
C ALA A 219 -9.42 8.03 21.29
N LEU A 220 -9.51 9.08 22.11
CA LEU A 220 -9.18 9.04 23.54
C LEU A 220 -9.93 7.96 24.33
N HIS A 221 -11.21 7.73 24.01
CA HIS A 221 -12.04 6.71 24.66
C HIS A 221 -11.59 5.26 24.37
N ARG A 222 -10.69 5.06 23.40
CA ARG A 222 -10.08 3.78 23.02
C ARG A 222 -8.55 3.83 23.10
N GLU A 223 -7.97 4.78 23.82
CA GLU A 223 -6.50 4.96 23.89
C GLU A 223 -5.76 3.69 24.36
N ASP A 224 -6.33 2.94 25.29
CA ASP A 224 -5.71 1.72 25.80
C ASP A 224 -5.79 0.54 24.81
N GLU A 225 -6.69 0.60 23.83
CA GLU A 225 -6.95 -0.51 22.93
C GLU A 225 -5.75 -0.86 22.06
N LYS A 226 -5.45 -2.15 22.01
CA LYS A 226 -4.37 -2.72 21.21
C LYS A 226 -4.86 -4.02 20.58
N ILE A 227 -5.11 -3.98 19.27
CA ILE A 227 -5.52 -5.16 18.51
C ILE A 227 -4.31 -6.07 18.32
N ARG A 228 -4.49 -7.38 18.53
CA ARG A 228 -3.43 -8.40 18.39
C ARG A 228 -3.84 -9.52 17.46
N PHE A 229 -2.85 -10.17 16.87
CA PHE A 229 -3.08 -11.23 15.87
C PHE A 229 -3.93 -12.36 16.45
N ARG A 230 -3.59 -12.82 17.65
CA ARG A 230 -4.31 -13.91 18.32
C ARG A 230 -5.72 -13.51 18.74
N ASP A 231 -5.97 -12.23 19.01
CA ASP A 231 -7.31 -11.74 19.36
C ASP A 231 -8.22 -11.70 18.13
N ILE A 232 -7.70 -11.29 16.97
CA ILE A 232 -8.48 -11.26 15.72
C ILE A 232 -8.72 -12.67 15.16
N GLN A 233 -7.85 -13.63 15.49
CA GLN A 233 -8.13 -15.06 15.23
C GLN A 233 -9.32 -15.55 16.05
N ALA A 234 -9.48 -15.08 17.29
CA ALA A 234 -10.62 -15.43 18.11
C ALA A 234 -11.92 -14.78 17.60
N GLN A 235 -11.86 -13.52 17.19
CA GLN A 235 -12.97 -12.82 16.54
C GLN A 235 -12.47 -11.53 15.86
N PRO A 236 -12.92 -11.19 14.64
CA PRO A 236 -12.58 -9.92 13.99
C PRO A 236 -12.78 -8.70 14.89
N ARG A 237 -11.87 -7.73 14.83
CA ARG A 237 -11.92 -6.53 15.67
C ARG A 237 -12.21 -5.30 14.82
N LYS A 238 -13.08 -4.42 15.32
CA LYS A 238 -13.35 -3.12 14.70
C LYS A 238 -12.17 -2.19 14.94
N ILE A 239 -11.66 -1.56 13.90
CA ILE A 239 -10.54 -0.63 13.98
C ILE A 239 -10.91 0.69 14.68
N ILE A 240 -9.90 1.50 14.98
CA ILE A 240 -9.98 2.77 15.71
C ILE A 240 -10.05 3.93 14.70
N SER A 241 -10.79 5.00 15.04
CA SER A 241 -10.82 6.24 14.26
C SER A 241 -9.42 6.84 14.15
N SER A 242 -8.96 7.11 12.92
CA SER A 242 -7.59 7.54 12.64
C SER A 242 -7.56 8.72 11.66
N PRO A 243 -6.59 9.66 11.82
CA PRO A 243 -6.44 10.80 10.91
C PRO A 243 -6.03 10.38 9.49
N THR A 244 -5.59 9.13 9.28
CA THR A 244 -5.36 8.55 7.95
C THR A 244 -6.63 8.58 7.10
N TRP A 245 -7.80 8.46 7.73
CA TRP A 245 -9.09 8.35 7.05
C TRP A 245 -9.91 9.62 7.21
N SER A 246 -11.16 9.60 6.75
CA SER A 246 -12.04 10.78 6.83
C SER A 246 -13.43 10.49 7.40
N GLY A 247 -13.75 9.24 7.70
CA GLY A 247 -14.91 8.84 8.50
C GLY A 247 -14.55 8.52 9.95
N LEU A 248 -15.55 8.13 10.74
CA LEU A 248 -15.38 7.73 12.13
C LEU A 248 -15.76 6.26 12.33
N GLU A 249 -14.96 5.59 13.16
CA GLU A 249 -15.29 4.29 13.73
C GLU A 249 -16.00 4.50 15.06
N SER A 250 -17.33 4.58 14.99
CA SER A 250 -18.20 4.88 16.13
C SER A 250 -19.29 3.84 16.30
N GLU A 251 -19.79 3.69 17.52
CA GLU A 251 -20.98 2.89 17.82
C GLU A 251 -22.29 3.64 17.57
N LYS A 252 -22.22 4.95 17.28
CA LYS A 252 -23.39 5.82 17.08
C LYS A 252 -23.57 6.30 15.65
N VAL A 253 -22.48 6.38 14.89
CA VAL A 253 -22.48 6.81 13.49
C VAL A 253 -21.64 5.84 12.67
N SER A 254 -22.17 5.38 11.54
CA SER A 254 -21.42 4.55 10.60
C SER A 254 -20.32 5.36 9.91
N TYR A 255 -19.26 4.68 9.50
CA TYR A 255 -18.20 5.31 8.72
C TYR A 255 -18.77 6.00 7.47
N ASN A 256 -18.38 7.26 7.25
CA ASN A 256 -18.74 8.04 6.08
C ASN A 256 -17.56 8.91 5.66
N ALA A 257 -17.05 8.72 4.43
CA ALA A 257 -15.92 9.49 3.94
C ALA A 257 -16.27 10.99 3.86
N GLY A 258 -15.35 11.85 4.28
CA GLY A 258 -15.57 13.29 4.39
C GLY A 258 -16.26 13.74 5.68
N TYR A 259 -16.69 12.82 6.55
CA TYR A 259 -17.35 13.17 7.80
C TYR A 259 -16.49 14.10 8.67
N THR A 260 -15.23 13.76 8.88
CA THR A 260 -14.29 14.59 9.65
C THR A 260 -14.02 15.93 8.98
N ASN A 261 -13.98 16.00 7.65
CA ASN A 261 -13.85 17.28 6.96
C ASN A 261 -15.03 18.22 7.26
N VAL A 262 -16.25 17.67 7.28
CA VAL A 262 -17.48 18.43 7.53
C VAL A 262 -17.66 18.78 9.02
N HIS A 263 -17.40 17.84 9.93
CA HIS A 263 -17.75 17.99 11.35
C HIS A 263 -16.55 18.43 12.22
N GLU A 264 -15.34 18.04 11.86
CA GLU A 264 -14.10 18.41 12.56
C GLU A 264 -13.41 19.62 11.91
N TYR A 265 -13.90 20.08 10.76
CA TYR A 265 -13.35 21.19 9.96
C TYR A 265 -11.89 20.96 9.52
N ILE A 266 -11.53 19.70 9.31
CA ILE A 266 -10.26 19.32 8.70
C ILE A 266 -10.33 19.64 7.20
N PRO A 267 -9.42 20.45 6.63
CA PRO A 267 -9.45 20.74 5.20
C PRO A 267 -9.28 19.48 4.34
N TRP A 268 -9.92 19.46 3.18
CA TRP A 268 -9.49 18.54 2.13
C TRP A 268 -8.12 19.00 1.64
N ARG A 269 -7.18 18.08 1.37
CA ARG A 269 -5.83 18.44 0.88
C ARG A 269 -5.86 18.77 -0.62
N THR A 270 -6.59 19.82 -0.94
CA THR A 270 -6.69 20.44 -2.27
C THR A 270 -6.14 21.86 -2.18
N LEU A 271 -5.89 22.51 -3.32
CA LEU A 271 -5.38 23.89 -3.35
C LEU A 271 -6.24 24.86 -2.52
N THR A 272 -7.56 24.63 -2.50
CA THR A 272 -8.51 25.51 -1.82
C THR A 272 -8.80 25.10 -0.38
N GLY A 273 -8.37 23.89 0.05
CA GLY A 273 -8.76 23.28 1.32
C GLY A 273 -10.18 22.66 1.32
N ARG A 274 -10.88 22.68 0.18
CA ARG A 274 -12.30 22.27 0.03
C ARG A 274 -12.46 21.27 -1.13
N GLN A 275 -13.67 20.74 -1.30
CA GLN A 275 -14.03 19.99 -2.51
C GLN A 275 -13.87 20.89 -3.75
N GLN A 276 -12.88 20.57 -4.60
CA GLN A 276 -12.42 21.45 -5.67
C GLN A 276 -13.14 21.14 -6.99
N PHE A 277 -14.15 21.95 -7.33
CA PHE A 277 -14.90 21.82 -8.58
C PHE A 277 -14.20 22.42 -9.81
N TYR A 278 -13.26 23.34 -9.59
CA TYR A 278 -12.48 23.95 -10.66
C TYR A 278 -11.01 23.51 -10.59
N GLN A 279 -10.55 22.86 -11.65
CA GLN A 279 -9.18 22.36 -11.80
C GLN A 279 -8.36 23.38 -12.60
N ASP A 280 -7.65 24.27 -11.89
CA ASP A 280 -7.00 25.45 -12.47
C ASP A 280 -5.56 25.21 -12.98
N HIS A 281 -5.02 23.99 -12.79
CA HIS A 281 -3.73 23.61 -13.36
C HIS A 281 -3.73 23.84 -14.88
N PRO A 282 -2.64 24.40 -15.48
CA PRO A 282 -2.61 24.72 -16.92
C PRO A 282 -3.02 23.55 -17.82
N TRP A 283 -2.55 22.33 -17.53
CA TRP A 283 -2.97 21.16 -18.31
C TRP A 283 -4.46 20.87 -18.19
N MET A 284 -5.04 20.94 -16.98
CA MET A 284 -6.47 20.70 -16.81
C MET A 284 -7.30 21.72 -17.61
N ARG A 285 -6.87 22.99 -17.63
CA ARG A 285 -7.51 24.01 -18.45
C ARG A 285 -7.36 23.76 -19.95
N ASP A 286 -6.13 23.51 -20.42
CA ASP A 286 -5.82 23.38 -21.84
C ASP A 286 -6.41 22.10 -22.44
N PHE A 287 -6.51 21.02 -21.66
CA PHE A 287 -7.23 19.80 -22.03
C PHE A 287 -8.76 19.93 -21.89
N GLY A 288 -9.30 21.11 -21.53
CA GLY A 288 -10.74 21.34 -21.46
C GLY A 288 -11.41 20.62 -20.28
N GLU A 289 -10.70 20.51 -19.17
CA GLU A 289 -11.01 19.70 -17.98
C GLU A 289 -11.06 20.54 -16.70
N GLY A 290 -11.00 21.87 -16.84
CA GLY A 290 -11.08 22.81 -15.72
C GLY A 290 -12.41 22.73 -14.98
N PHE A 291 -13.51 22.46 -15.70
CA PHE A 291 -14.79 22.04 -15.13
C PHE A 291 -15.19 20.70 -15.72
N VAL A 292 -16.10 20.00 -15.04
CA VAL A 292 -16.74 18.81 -15.60
C VAL A 292 -17.46 19.15 -16.90
N SER A 293 -17.25 18.31 -17.91
CA SER A 293 -17.91 18.40 -19.21
C SER A 293 -18.22 17.00 -19.73
N TYR A 294 -19.22 16.88 -20.61
CA TYR A 294 -19.44 15.64 -21.34
C TYR A 294 -18.27 15.39 -22.30
N ARG A 295 -17.76 14.16 -22.31
CA ARG A 295 -16.75 13.71 -23.26
C ARG A 295 -17.18 12.39 -23.90
N PRO A 296 -17.27 12.32 -25.23
CA PRO A 296 -17.61 11.06 -25.89
C PRO A 296 -16.48 10.04 -25.75
N PRO A 297 -16.77 8.73 -25.88
CA PRO A 297 -15.73 7.71 -25.96
C PRO A 297 -14.69 8.04 -27.04
N VAL A 298 -13.41 7.85 -26.73
CA VAL A 298 -12.34 8.07 -27.70
C VAL A 298 -12.40 7.04 -28.83
N HIS A 299 -12.23 7.50 -30.07
CA HIS A 299 -12.14 6.60 -31.21
C HIS A 299 -10.73 6.02 -31.30
N LEU A 300 -10.53 4.77 -30.87
CA LEU A 300 -9.20 4.12 -30.83
C LEU A 300 -8.61 3.79 -32.21
N LYS A 301 -9.42 3.84 -33.28
CA LYS A 301 -8.99 3.59 -34.67
C LYS A 301 -8.34 2.22 -34.87
N THR A 302 -8.73 1.20 -34.10
CA THR A 302 -8.13 -0.14 -34.17
C THR A 302 -8.67 -1.01 -35.31
N LEU A 303 -9.88 -0.73 -35.82
CA LEU A 303 -10.56 -1.60 -36.80
C LEU A 303 -10.03 -1.45 -38.23
N HIS A 304 -9.69 -0.23 -38.66
CA HIS A 304 -9.32 0.04 -40.05
C HIS A 304 -8.09 -0.76 -40.54
N GLU A 305 -7.20 -1.14 -39.62
CA GLU A 305 -6.00 -1.91 -39.96
C GLU A 305 -6.25 -3.41 -40.02
N VAL A 306 -7.43 -3.92 -39.66
CA VAL A 306 -7.68 -5.37 -39.59
C VAL A 306 -8.91 -5.83 -40.35
N GLU A 307 -9.89 -4.94 -40.56
CA GLU A 307 -11.13 -5.23 -41.26
C GLU A 307 -10.88 -5.80 -42.67
N GLY A 308 -11.51 -6.95 -42.97
CA GLY A 308 -11.40 -7.63 -44.25
C GLY A 308 -10.01 -8.18 -44.62
N LYS A 309 -8.99 -8.06 -43.75
CA LYS A 309 -7.63 -8.57 -44.07
C LYS A 309 -7.53 -10.09 -44.05
N LYS A 310 -8.37 -10.77 -43.28
CA LYS A 310 -8.35 -12.24 -43.12
C LYS A 310 -9.78 -12.81 -43.11
N PRO A 311 -10.51 -12.76 -44.24
CA PRO A 311 -11.89 -13.22 -44.28
C PRO A 311 -11.96 -14.74 -44.12
N ASN A 312 -12.98 -15.22 -43.39
CA ASN A 312 -13.26 -16.65 -43.22
C ASN A 312 -14.56 -17.11 -43.92
N GLY A 313 -15.14 -16.26 -44.77
CA GLY A 313 -16.41 -16.51 -45.47
C GLY A 313 -17.67 -16.07 -44.72
N ASN A 314 -17.56 -15.62 -43.46
CA ASN A 314 -18.68 -15.06 -42.69
C ASN A 314 -18.67 -13.52 -42.70
N LYS A 315 -19.81 -12.90 -42.37
CA LYS A 315 -19.94 -11.43 -42.25
C LYS A 315 -19.20 -10.91 -41.00
N GLU A 316 -18.37 -9.88 -41.19
CA GLU A 316 -17.72 -9.13 -40.10
C GLU A 316 -18.63 -7.98 -39.61
N ILE A 317 -18.66 -7.72 -38.29
CA ILE A 317 -19.44 -6.64 -37.66
C ILE A 317 -18.60 -5.98 -36.57
N ALA A 318 -18.54 -4.65 -36.57
CA ALA A 318 -17.91 -3.86 -35.52
C ALA A 318 -18.86 -3.66 -34.33
N LEU A 319 -18.39 -3.95 -33.11
CA LEU A 319 -19.13 -3.79 -31.87
C LEU A 319 -18.26 -3.11 -30.81
N ASN A 320 -18.88 -2.49 -29.80
CA ASN A 320 -18.15 -2.04 -28.62
C ASN A 320 -17.75 -3.24 -27.76
N PHE A 321 -16.46 -3.38 -27.45
CA PHE A 321 -15.94 -4.48 -26.65
C PHE A 321 -15.83 -4.06 -25.19
N ILE A 322 -16.81 -4.45 -24.38
CA ILE A 322 -16.88 -4.15 -22.95
C ILE A 322 -16.45 -5.37 -22.12
N THR A 323 -15.62 -5.15 -21.11
CA THR A 323 -15.08 -6.22 -20.24
C THR A 323 -15.49 -6.00 -18.78
N PRO A 324 -16.80 -6.03 -18.45
CA PRO A 324 -17.23 -5.97 -17.06
C PRO A 324 -16.69 -7.17 -16.28
N HIS A 325 -16.54 -7.03 -14.97
CA HIS A 325 -16.08 -8.13 -14.14
C HIS A 325 -17.06 -9.31 -14.21
N GLN A 326 -16.51 -10.51 -14.32
CA GLN A 326 -17.31 -11.73 -14.42
C GLN A 326 -17.96 -12.11 -13.09
N LYS A 327 -19.05 -12.88 -13.17
CA LYS A 327 -19.72 -13.46 -11.99
C LYS A 327 -18.97 -14.68 -11.42
N TRP A 328 -18.20 -15.37 -12.26
CA TRP A 328 -17.68 -16.72 -12.00
C TRP A 328 -16.20 -16.74 -11.60
N GLY A 329 -15.73 -15.65 -11.01
CA GLY A 329 -14.37 -15.50 -10.52
C GLY A 329 -14.08 -14.08 -10.08
N ILE A 330 -12.96 -13.89 -9.40
CA ILE A 330 -12.45 -12.57 -9.03
C ILE A 330 -11.23 -12.32 -9.91
N HIS A 331 -11.41 -11.48 -10.93
CA HIS A 331 -10.46 -11.37 -12.04
C HIS A 331 -10.25 -12.74 -12.70
N SER A 332 -9.01 -13.21 -12.81
CA SER A 332 -8.69 -14.58 -13.25
C SER A 332 -8.63 -15.59 -12.11
N THR A 333 -8.64 -15.15 -10.85
CA THR A 333 -8.68 -16.09 -9.73
C THR A 333 -10.04 -16.77 -9.70
N TYR A 334 -10.03 -18.09 -9.54
CA TYR A 334 -11.17 -18.99 -9.69
C TYR A 334 -11.68 -19.22 -11.12
N SER A 335 -11.14 -18.56 -12.15
CA SER A 335 -11.64 -18.78 -13.53
C SER A 335 -11.36 -20.20 -14.03
N ASP A 336 -10.32 -20.85 -13.50
CA ASP A 336 -9.93 -22.24 -13.75
C ASP A 336 -10.45 -23.22 -12.68
N ASN A 337 -11.18 -22.72 -11.67
CA ASN A 337 -11.77 -23.58 -10.66
C ASN A 337 -12.93 -24.36 -11.26
N LEU A 338 -12.88 -25.70 -11.15
CA LEU A 338 -13.89 -26.58 -11.75
C LEU A 338 -15.32 -26.27 -11.30
N MET A 339 -15.54 -25.89 -10.04
CA MET A 339 -16.89 -25.51 -9.58
C MET A 339 -17.40 -24.27 -10.31
N MET A 340 -16.54 -23.26 -10.48
CA MET A 340 -16.91 -22.05 -11.22
C MET A 340 -17.14 -22.33 -12.70
N LEU A 341 -16.31 -23.16 -13.32
CA LEU A 341 -16.49 -23.61 -14.71
C LEU A 341 -17.79 -24.38 -14.91
N THR A 342 -18.15 -25.24 -13.95
CA THR A 342 -19.38 -26.05 -13.96
C THR A 342 -20.64 -25.20 -13.83
N LEU A 343 -20.58 -24.14 -13.01
CA LEU A 343 -21.68 -23.18 -12.87
C LEU A 343 -21.74 -22.16 -14.01
N ASN A 344 -20.65 -22.00 -14.75
CA ASN A 344 -20.54 -21.18 -15.95
C ASN A 344 -20.78 -22.02 -17.22
N ARG A 345 -20.19 -21.62 -18.34
CA ARG A 345 -20.27 -22.27 -19.66
C ARG A 345 -19.06 -23.16 -19.96
N GLY A 346 -18.39 -23.69 -18.93
CA GLY A 346 -17.29 -24.64 -19.09
C GLY A 346 -15.93 -24.05 -19.50
N GLY A 347 -15.82 -22.73 -19.59
CA GLY A 347 -14.60 -22.02 -20.03
C GLY A 347 -14.87 -21.10 -21.21
#